data_AF-A0A953LTJ3-F1
#
_entry.id   AF-A0A953LTJ3-F1
#
_cell.length_a   1.000
_cell.length_b   1.000
_cell.length_c   1.000
_cell.angle_alpha   90.00
_cell.angle_beta   90.00
_cell.angle_gamma   90.00
#
_symmetry.space_group_name_H-M   'P 1'
#
loop_
_entity.id
_entity.type
_entity.pdbx_description
1 polymer ?
#
loop_
_entity_poly.entity_id
_entity_poly.type
_entity_poly.pdbx_seq_one_letter_code
_entity_poly.pdbx_strand_id
1 'polypeptide(L)'
;MRPLRVSRPVLLVLVAALSLSACARRQVAYYPPAPYATGGPYVAPGAAYAAAPGFAQPYTLDTGDRLRISVFGQEGVSNSYLVDAGGYVNIALVGPVAARGLTPPSLAQAIAARLREGYIREPHVSVEVEAYRPFYILGEVNAPGQYPYQPGMSVETAIAIAGGYSPRADKRNAMLTR
;
A
#
# COMPACT_ATOMS: atom_id res chain seq x y z
N MET A 1 -25.00 28.82 -71.55
CA MET A 1 -26.42 28.53 -71.29
C MET A 1 -26.55 27.95 -69.89
N ARG A 2 -27.40 28.61 -69.10
CA ARG A 2 -28.09 28.27 -67.84
C ARG A 2 -27.69 27.04 -66.97
N PRO A 3 -27.64 27.21 -65.63
CA PRO A 3 -27.40 26.19 -64.61
C PRO A 3 -28.71 25.55 -64.11
N LEU A 4 -28.68 24.33 -63.56
CA LEU A 4 -29.71 23.76 -62.67
C LEU A 4 -29.13 22.50 -61.99
N ARG A 5 -28.97 22.41 -60.66
CA ARG A 5 -29.93 22.41 -59.53
C ARG A 5 -30.23 20.97 -59.06
N VAL A 6 -29.99 20.73 -57.76
CA VAL A 6 -30.95 20.18 -56.76
C VAL A 6 -31.33 18.69 -56.96
N SER A 7 -31.23 17.78 -55.98
CA SER A 7 -31.80 17.88 -54.63
C SER A 7 -31.22 16.83 -53.66
N ARG A 8 -30.98 17.27 -52.42
CA ARG A 8 -31.22 16.47 -51.21
C ARG A 8 -32.69 16.72 -50.86
N PRO A 9 -33.55 15.69 -50.73
CA PRO A 9 -34.04 15.37 -49.39
C PRO A 9 -34.58 13.92 -49.27
N VAL A 10 -33.85 13.01 -48.62
CA VAL A 10 -34.48 11.81 -48.02
C VAL A 10 -33.95 11.67 -46.59
N LEU A 11 -34.27 12.68 -45.80
CA LEU A 11 -34.30 12.62 -44.35
C LEU A 11 -35.76 12.96 -44.00
N LEU A 12 -36.67 11.99 -43.88
CA LEU A 12 -37.82 12.13 -42.96
C LEU A 12 -38.80 10.94 -42.78
N VAL A 13 -38.58 9.71 -43.25
CA VAL A 13 -39.60 8.66 -43.03
C VAL A 13 -38.98 7.31 -42.73
N LEU A 14 -38.70 7.04 -41.44
CA LEU A 14 -38.84 5.72 -40.78
C LEU A 14 -38.31 5.74 -39.32
N VAL A 15 -38.80 6.70 -38.52
CA VAL A 15 -38.61 6.74 -37.04
C VAL A 15 -39.76 6.00 -36.31
N ALA A 16 -40.55 5.16 -36.98
CA ALA A 16 -41.72 4.55 -36.35
C ALA A 16 -42.00 3.14 -36.87
N ALA A 17 -41.16 2.16 -36.52
CA ALA A 17 -41.51 0.75 -36.65
C ALA A 17 -40.62 -0.14 -35.76
N LEU A 18 -41.26 -0.86 -34.84
CA LEU A 18 -40.76 -2.01 -34.06
C LEU A 18 -40.01 -1.71 -32.75
N SER A 19 -40.66 -0.94 -31.88
CA SER A 19 -40.58 -1.06 -30.42
C SER A 19 -41.34 -2.30 -29.90
N LEU A 20 -40.95 -3.51 -30.30
CA LEU A 20 -41.46 -4.76 -29.71
C LEU A 20 -40.33 -5.78 -29.59
N SER A 21 -39.37 -5.52 -28.69
CA SER A 21 -38.35 -6.50 -28.33
C SER A 21 -38.51 -6.92 -26.87
N ALA A 22 -38.89 -8.18 -26.71
CA ALA A 22 -38.50 -9.06 -25.62
C ALA A 22 -39.02 -8.75 -24.20
N CYS A 23 -40.32 -8.98 -23.96
CA CYS A 23 -40.75 -9.54 -22.67
C CYS A 23 -40.51 -11.06 -22.66
N ALA A 24 -39.25 -11.50 -22.68
CA ALA A 24 -38.91 -12.88 -22.36
C ALA A 24 -38.72 -12.98 -20.84
N ARG A 25 -39.79 -13.34 -20.13
CA ARG A 25 -39.76 -13.71 -18.71
C ARG A 25 -38.66 -14.75 -18.48
N ARG A 26 -37.54 -14.31 -17.90
CA ARG A 26 -36.47 -15.19 -17.43
C ARG A 26 -37.02 -15.97 -16.23
N GLN A 27 -37.57 -17.16 -16.49
CA GLN A 27 -37.91 -18.10 -15.44
C GLN A 27 -36.60 -18.56 -14.79
N VAL A 28 -36.35 -18.06 -13.58
CA VAL A 28 -35.30 -18.59 -12.72
C VAL A 28 -35.77 -19.97 -12.29
N ALA A 29 -35.18 -21.01 -12.87
CA ALA A 29 -35.42 -22.39 -12.44
C ALA A 29 -34.98 -22.51 -10.97
N TYR A 30 -35.97 -22.67 -10.08
CA TYR A 30 -35.72 -22.95 -8.67
C TYR A 30 -35.24 -24.39 -8.55
N TYR A 31 -33.94 -24.58 -8.34
CA TYR A 31 -33.34 -25.87 -8.02
C TYR A 31 -33.31 -26.00 -6.49
N PRO A 32 -34.09 -26.91 -5.88
CA PRO A 32 -33.98 -27.13 -4.44
C PRO A 32 -32.57 -27.66 -4.12
N PRO A 33 -31.94 -27.22 -3.02
CA PRO A 33 -30.65 -27.77 -2.63
C PRO A 33 -30.81 -29.28 -2.36
N ALA A 34 -29.89 -30.07 -2.89
CA ALA A 34 -29.84 -31.50 -2.66
C ALA A 34 -29.82 -31.80 -1.15
N PRO A 35 -30.46 -32.88 -0.67
CA PRO A 35 -30.35 -33.29 0.72
C PRO A 35 -28.88 -33.56 1.03
N TYR A 36 -28.37 -32.86 2.03
CA TYR A 36 -27.01 -33.03 2.54
C TYR A 36 -26.88 -34.47 3.05
N ALA A 37 -26.02 -35.25 2.40
CA ALA A 37 -25.61 -36.55 2.91
C ALA A 37 -24.88 -36.33 4.24
N THR A 38 -25.51 -36.76 5.33
CA THR A 38 -24.94 -36.82 6.67
C THR A 38 -23.85 -37.89 6.71
N GLY A 39 -22.60 -37.50 6.46
CA GLY A 39 -21.47 -38.43 6.51
C GLY A 39 -20.07 -37.84 6.43
N GLY A 40 -19.91 -36.51 6.56
CA GLY A 40 -18.61 -35.86 6.69
C GLY A 40 -18.34 -35.43 8.13
N PRO A 41 -17.10 -35.45 8.63
CA PRO A 41 -16.79 -34.92 9.95
C PRO A 41 -17.15 -33.44 10.01
N TYR A 42 -18.17 -33.11 10.80
CA TYR A 42 -18.54 -31.74 11.12
C TYR A 42 -17.38 -31.09 11.88
N VAL A 43 -16.61 -30.23 11.19
CA VAL A 43 -15.65 -29.34 11.84
C VAL A 43 -16.48 -28.27 12.55
N ALA A 44 -16.50 -28.31 13.89
CA ALA A 44 -17.27 -27.38 14.69
C ALA A 44 -16.82 -25.92 14.40
N PRO A 45 -17.74 -24.95 14.26
CA PRO A 45 -17.42 -23.53 14.18
C PRO A 45 -16.96 -23.05 15.57
N GLY A 46 -15.73 -23.41 15.92
CA GLY A 46 -15.12 -23.14 17.23
C GLY A 46 -13.62 -23.40 17.26
N ALA A 47 -13.03 -23.91 16.17
CA ALA A 47 -11.59 -23.85 15.98
C ALA A 47 -11.21 -22.38 15.75
N ALA A 48 -10.92 -21.67 16.84
CA ALA A 48 -10.19 -20.43 16.79
C ALA A 48 -8.92 -20.71 15.96
N TYR A 49 -8.87 -20.16 14.75
CA TYR A 49 -7.61 -19.97 14.06
C TYR A 49 -6.80 -19.09 15.01
N ALA A 50 -5.90 -19.69 15.79
CA ALA A 50 -4.90 -18.94 16.52
C ALA A 50 -4.16 -18.17 15.45
N ALA A 51 -4.48 -16.88 15.31
CA ALA A 51 -3.67 -15.97 14.54
C ALA A 51 -2.26 -16.13 15.12
N ALA A 52 -1.37 -16.75 14.35
CA ALA A 52 0.02 -16.84 14.73
C ALA A 52 0.44 -15.42 15.11
N PRO A 53 1.09 -15.21 16.26
CA PRO A 53 1.63 -13.90 16.57
C PRO A 53 2.70 -13.62 15.52
N GLY A 54 2.30 -12.94 14.44
CA GLY A 54 3.23 -12.31 13.54
C GLY A 54 4.01 -11.36 14.41
N PHE A 55 5.27 -11.68 14.68
CA PHE A 55 6.20 -10.79 15.35
C PHE A 55 6.44 -9.61 14.42
N ALA A 56 5.50 -8.66 14.40
CA ALA A 56 5.72 -7.34 13.84
C ALA A 56 6.72 -6.66 14.77
N GLN A 57 8.00 -6.98 14.58
CA GLN A 57 9.09 -6.30 15.25
C GLN A 57 8.92 -4.80 14.93
N PRO A 58 8.94 -3.93 15.96
CA PRO A 58 8.77 -2.50 15.74
C PRO A 58 9.78 -2.03 14.71
N TYR A 59 9.33 -1.29 13.71
CA TYR A 59 10.23 -0.77 12.69
C TYR A 59 11.24 0.19 13.34
N THR A 60 12.52 -0.13 13.17
CA THR A 60 13.62 0.74 13.56
C THR A 60 14.06 1.56 12.36
N LEU A 61 14.19 2.86 12.58
CA LEU A 61 14.66 3.81 11.59
C LEU A 61 16.11 3.53 11.21
N ASP A 62 16.44 3.74 9.94
CA ASP A 62 17.82 3.68 9.45
C ASP A 62 18.05 4.72 8.35
N THR A 63 19.29 4.83 7.89
CA THR A 63 19.69 5.68 6.77
C THR A 63 18.80 5.46 5.55
N GLY A 64 18.41 6.56 4.90
CA GLY A 64 17.59 6.55 3.69
C GLY A 64 16.08 6.60 3.96
N ASP A 65 15.65 6.51 5.22
CA ASP A 65 14.25 6.75 5.58
C ASP A 65 13.90 8.24 5.46
N ARG A 66 12.68 8.51 4.96
CA ARG A 66 12.09 9.85 4.95
C ARG A 66 11.03 9.92 6.04
N LEU A 67 11.18 10.90 6.92
CA LEU A 67 10.34 11.10 8.08
C LEU A 67 9.57 12.40 7.92
N ARG A 68 8.26 12.36 8.14
CA ARG A 68 7.46 13.55 8.38
C ARG A 68 7.50 13.85 9.87
N ILE A 69 8.06 15.00 10.22
CA ILE A 69 8.10 15.46 11.61
C ILE A 69 7.13 16.64 11.71
N SER A 70 6.19 16.55 12.66
CA SER A 70 5.19 17.58 12.91
C SER A 70 5.32 18.03 14.36
N VAL A 71 5.59 19.32 14.56
CA VAL A 71 5.67 19.96 15.87
C VAL A 71 4.47 20.89 16.00
N PHE A 72 3.58 20.60 16.96
CA PHE A 72 2.35 21.35 17.11
C PHE A 72 2.61 22.85 17.33
N GLY A 73 1.93 23.70 16.55
CA GLY A 73 2.09 25.15 16.60
C GLY A 73 3.37 25.69 15.93
N GLN A 74 4.22 24.83 15.35
CA GLN A 74 5.50 25.24 14.77
C GLN A 74 5.65 24.74 13.32
N GLU A 75 5.05 25.45 12.37
CA GLU A 75 5.14 25.12 10.93
C GLU A 75 6.57 25.23 10.40
N GLY A 76 7.40 26.13 10.97
CA GLY A 76 8.80 26.30 10.55
C GLY A 76 9.72 25.12 10.88
N VAL A 77 9.30 24.22 11.77
CA VAL A 77 10.02 22.97 12.11
C VAL A 77 9.26 21.74 11.59
N SER A 78 7.98 21.88 11.28
CA SER A 78 7.15 20.79 10.78
C SER A 78 7.41 20.55 9.30
N ASN A 79 8.31 19.63 8.98
CA ASN A 79 8.68 19.34 7.60
C ASN A 79 9.06 17.86 7.42
N SER A 80 9.32 17.49 6.16
CA SER A 80 9.88 16.20 5.80
C SER A 80 11.40 16.24 5.88
N TYR A 81 11.97 15.33 6.66
CA TYR A 81 13.40 15.18 6.88
C TYR A 81 13.88 13.81 6.41
N LEU A 82 15.15 13.73 6.03
CA LEU A 82 15.78 12.48 5.59
C LEU A 82 16.83 12.06 6.61
N VAL A 83 16.89 10.75 6.90
CA VAL A 83 17.94 10.17 7.73
C VAL A 83 19.22 10.06 6.91
N ASP A 84 20.26 10.79 7.30
CA ASP A 84 21.54 10.83 6.59
C ASP A 84 22.34 9.52 6.71
N ALA A 85 23.48 9.46 6.03
CA ALA A 85 24.39 8.31 6.06
C ALA A 85 25.00 8.04 7.45
N GLY A 86 25.13 9.08 8.27
CA GLY A 86 25.56 9.01 9.67
C GLY A 86 24.46 8.49 10.61
N GLY A 87 23.21 8.38 10.14
CA GLY A 87 22.06 7.99 10.95
C GLY A 87 21.43 9.15 11.73
N TYR A 88 21.70 10.40 11.31
CA TYR A 88 21.16 11.61 11.92
C TYR A 88 20.05 12.21 11.07
N VAL A 89 19.14 12.91 11.75
CA VAL A 89 18.10 13.75 11.14
C VAL A 89 18.40 15.19 11.53
N ASN A 90 18.59 16.05 10.52
CA ASN A 90 18.92 17.45 10.77
C ASN A 90 17.65 18.29 10.87
N ILE A 91 17.25 18.62 12.09
CA ILE A 91 15.99 19.30 12.38
C ILE A 91 16.24 20.81 12.47
N ALA A 92 15.33 21.60 11.90
CA ALA A 92 15.42 23.06 11.99
C ALA A 92 15.42 23.51 13.45
N LEU A 93 16.24 24.50 13.78
CA LEU A 93 16.48 25.05 15.13
C LEU A 93 17.24 24.12 16.09
N VAL A 94 17.05 22.80 16.01
CA VAL A 94 17.65 21.83 16.94
C VAL A 94 19.01 21.30 16.46
N GLY A 95 19.19 21.18 15.14
CA GLY A 95 20.36 20.55 14.53
C GLY A 95 20.26 19.02 14.42
N PRO A 96 21.39 18.31 14.34
CA PRO A 96 21.41 16.86 14.12
C PRO A 96 20.96 16.07 15.35
N VAL A 97 19.96 15.22 15.17
CA VAL A 97 19.44 14.28 16.18
C VAL A 97 19.63 12.85 15.70
N ALA A 98 20.16 11.97 16.56
CA ALA A 98 20.36 10.57 16.22
C ALA A 98 19.02 9.87 16.00
N ALA A 99 18.83 9.22 14.85
CA ALA A 99 17.61 8.51 14.48
C ALA A 99 17.83 7.01 14.23
N ARG A 100 19.03 6.62 13.77
CA ARG A 100 19.34 5.21 13.50
C ARG A 100 19.10 4.33 14.73
N GLY A 101 18.38 3.23 14.53
CA GLY A 101 18.06 2.26 15.59
C GLY A 101 16.93 2.69 16.52
N LEU A 102 16.43 3.93 16.42
CA LEU A 102 15.26 4.37 17.18
C LEU A 102 13.97 3.97 16.47
N THR A 103 12.92 3.79 17.25
CA THR A 103 11.56 3.74 16.70
C THR A 103 11.05 5.17 16.48
N PRO A 104 10.06 5.40 15.59
CA PRO A 104 9.44 6.71 15.42
C PRO A 104 9.00 7.40 16.74
N PRO A 105 8.33 6.72 17.70
CA PRO A 105 7.97 7.35 18.96
C PRO A 105 9.18 7.68 19.85
N SER A 106 10.24 6.85 19.85
CA SER A 106 11.48 7.15 20.59
C SER A 106 12.19 8.37 20.01
N LEU A 107 12.21 8.51 18.68
CA LEU A 107 12.77 9.69 18.02
C LEU A 107 11.95 10.94 18.36
N ALA A 108 10.62 10.87 18.38
CA ALA A 108 9.76 11.98 18.78
C ALA A 108 10.09 12.50 20.19
N GLN A 109 10.33 11.59 21.14
CA GLN A 109 10.73 11.94 22.51
C GLN A 109 12.10 12.61 22.56
N ALA A 110 13.08 12.11 21.78
CA ALA A 110 14.42 12.71 21.71
C ALA A 110 14.37 14.14 21.14
N ILE A 111 13.55 14.36 20.12
CA ILE A 111 13.34 15.69 19.51
C ILE A 111 12.66 16.62 20.51
N ALA A 112 11.60 16.15 21.17
CA ALA A 112 10.89 16.93 22.19
C ALA A 112 11.80 17.32 23.36
N ALA A 113 12.74 16.45 23.76
CA ALA A 113 13.73 16.79 24.78
C ALA A 113 14.65 17.94 24.34
N ARG A 114 15.21 17.86 23.13
CA ARG A 114 16.08 18.92 22.60
C ARG A 114 15.36 20.24 22.36
N LEU A 115 14.09 20.21 21.92
CA LEU A 115 13.29 21.43 21.76
C LEU A 115 13.01 22.13 23.10
N ARG A 116 12.89 21.38 24.19
CA ARG A 116 12.68 21.90 25.56
C ARG A 116 13.87 22.64 26.14
N GLU A 117 15.08 22.39 25.63
CA GLU A 117 16.32 22.96 26.18
C GLU A 117 16.50 24.45 25.88
N GLY A 118 15.76 25.02 24.92
CA GLY A 118 15.91 26.44 24.60
C GLY A 118 14.93 27.05 23.59
N TYR A 119 14.01 26.26 23.03
CA TYR A 119 13.16 26.72 21.93
C TYR A 119 11.67 26.75 22.29
N ILE A 120 11.16 25.67 22.92
CA ILE A 120 9.72 25.48 23.18
C ILE A 120 9.52 24.88 24.57
N ARG A 121 8.64 25.45 25.41
CA ARG A 121 8.40 24.93 26.77
C ARG A 121 7.74 23.55 26.78
N GLU A 122 6.73 23.34 25.94
CA GLU A 122 5.96 22.10 25.87
C GLU A 122 5.74 21.64 24.41
N PRO A 123 6.80 21.13 23.75
CA PRO A 123 6.72 20.70 22.37
C PRO A 123 5.97 19.37 22.27
N HIS A 124 4.89 19.36 21.49
CA HIS A 124 4.21 18.14 21.08
C HIS A 124 4.72 17.75 19.70
N VAL A 125 5.48 16.66 19.64
CA VAL A 125 6.15 16.18 18.42
C VAL A 125 5.52 14.87 17.97
N SER A 126 5.09 14.79 16.72
CA SER A 126 4.73 13.55 16.02
C SER A 126 5.78 13.25 14.96
N VAL A 127 6.14 11.98 14.83
CA VAL A 127 7.08 11.48 13.82
C VAL A 127 6.42 10.33 13.10
N GLU A 128 6.30 10.46 11.79
CA GLU A 128 5.73 9.45 10.90
C GLU A 128 6.75 9.11 9.80
N VAL A 129 6.79 7.86 9.38
CA VAL A 129 7.62 7.46 8.24
C VAL A 129 6.84 7.77 6.97
N GLU A 130 7.27 8.79 6.24
CA GLU A 130 6.67 9.19 4.97
C GLU A 130 7.07 8.23 3.85
N ALA A 131 8.34 7.82 3.83
CA ALA A 131 8.83 6.80 2.92
C ALA A 131 9.88 5.93 3.60
N TYR A 132 9.65 4.62 3.53
CA TYR A 132 10.63 3.62 3.95
C TYR A 132 11.73 3.49 2.91
N ARG A 133 12.94 3.13 3.35
CA ARG A 133 14.02 2.75 2.43
C ARG A 133 13.56 1.62 1.50
N PRO A 134 13.82 1.74 0.18
CA PRO A 134 13.46 0.70 -0.77
C PRO A 134 14.34 -0.54 -0.56
N PHE A 135 13.86 -1.67 -1.04
CA PHE A 135 14.62 -2.92 -1.08
C PHE A 135 14.70 -3.44 -2.52
N TYR A 136 15.64 -4.34 -2.77
CA TYR A 136 15.88 -4.92 -4.08
C TYR A 136 15.51 -6.38 -4.11
N ILE A 137 14.87 -6.78 -5.21
CA ILE A 137 14.58 -8.17 -5.52
C ILE A 137 15.38 -8.54 -6.77
N LEU A 138 16.21 -9.57 -6.64
CA LEU A 138 17.12 -10.03 -7.68
C LEU A 138 16.89 -11.52 -7.96
N GLY A 139 17.31 -11.98 -9.14
CA GLY A 139 17.26 -13.39 -9.52
C GLY A 139 16.00 -13.79 -10.29
N GLU A 140 15.54 -15.02 -10.06
CA GLU A 140 14.48 -15.70 -10.82
C GLU A 140 13.06 -15.29 -10.38
N VAL A 141 12.74 -14.02 -10.57
CA VAL A 141 11.38 -13.46 -10.40
C VAL A 141 10.91 -12.83 -11.71
N ASN A 142 9.60 -12.64 -11.87
CA ASN A 142 9.06 -12.10 -13.13
C ASN A 142 9.46 -10.63 -13.37
N ALA A 143 9.57 -9.83 -12.31
CA ALA A 143 10.05 -8.45 -12.38
C ALA A 143 11.12 -8.22 -11.29
N PRO A 144 12.41 -8.44 -11.59
CA PRO A 144 13.48 -8.04 -10.69
C PRO A 144 13.63 -6.51 -10.70
N GLY A 145 13.95 -5.93 -9.55
CA GLY A 145 14.07 -4.48 -9.44
C GLY A 145 13.97 -3.96 -8.01
N GLN A 146 13.80 -2.64 -7.92
CA GLN A 146 13.66 -1.92 -6.67
C GLN A 146 12.17 -1.76 -6.30
N TYR A 147 11.82 -2.07 -5.07
CA TYR A 147 10.45 -2.02 -4.54
C TYR A 147 10.36 -1.21 -3.25
N PRO A 148 9.23 -0.54 -2.99
CA PRO A 148 8.99 0.14 -1.72
C PRO A 148 8.79 -0.87 -0.60
N TYR A 149 9.47 -0.67 0.53
CA TYR A 149 9.29 -1.49 1.72
C TYR A 149 8.00 -1.14 2.45
N GLN A 150 7.34 -2.15 3.01
CA GLN A 150 6.23 -1.98 3.96
C GLN A 150 6.52 -2.77 5.24
N PRO A 151 6.25 -2.21 6.43
CA PRO A 151 6.42 -2.93 7.68
C PRO A 151 5.61 -4.23 7.72
N GLY A 152 6.23 -5.29 8.24
CA GLY A 152 5.58 -6.61 8.38
C GLY A 152 5.49 -7.42 7.08
N MET A 153 6.09 -6.96 5.98
CA MET A 153 6.15 -7.71 4.73
C MET A 153 6.99 -8.99 4.88
N SER A 154 6.50 -10.11 4.37
CA SER A 154 7.28 -11.36 4.26
C SER A 154 8.02 -11.45 2.93
N VAL A 155 8.99 -12.35 2.84
CA VAL A 155 9.68 -12.67 1.57
C VAL A 155 8.67 -13.12 0.50
N GLU A 156 7.62 -13.84 0.90
CA GLU A 156 6.57 -14.29 -0.02
C GLU A 156 5.77 -13.11 -0.59
N THR A 157 5.42 -12.13 0.26
CA THR A 157 4.75 -10.89 -0.19
C THR A 157 5.66 -10.09 -1.12
N ALA A 158 6.95 -9.99 -0.81
CA ALA A 158 7.94 -9.35 -1.68
C ALA A 158 7.98 -10.00 -3.08
N ILE A 159 7.98 -11.32 -3.15
CA ILE A 159 7.99 -12.04 -4.43
C ILE A 159 6.66 -11.87 -5.16
N ALA A 160 5.53 -11.83 -4.44
CA ALA A 160 4.22 -11.58 -5.04
C ALA A 160 4.14 -10.20 -5.72
N ILE A 161 4.66 -9.14 -5.09
CA ILE A 161 4.71 -7.80 -5.71
C ILE A 161 5.70 -7.71 -6.87
N ALA A 162 6.71 -8.58 -6.91
CA ALA A 162 7.62 -8.76 -8.04
C ALA A 162 6.99 -9.53 -9.22
N GLY A 163 5.68 -9.79 -9.18
CA GLY A 163 4.97 -10.55 -10.20
C GLY A 163 5.08 -12.07 -10.04
N GLY A 164 5.61 -12.55 -8.92
CA GLY A 164 5.79 -13.97 -8.63
C GLY A 164 7.10 -14.56 -9.15
N TYR A 165 7.27 -15.85 -8.90
CA TYR A 165 8.43 -16.64 -9.32
C TYR A 165 8.48 -16.80 -10.84
N SER A 166 9.68 -16.79 -11.42
CA SER A 166 9.89 -17.23 -12.80
C SER A 166 9.66 -18.76 -12.92
N PRO A 167 9.42 -19.31 -14.14
CA PRO A 167 9.29 -20.75 -14.33
C PRO A 167 10.53 -21.57 -13.92
N ARG A 168 11.70 -20.92 -13.82
CA ARG A 168 12.98 -21.57 -13.47
C ARG A 168 13.39 -21.34 -12.01
N ALA A 169 12.61 -20.60 -11.25
CA ALA A 169 12.94 -20.23 -9.88
C ALA A 169 12.94 -21.43 -8.93
N ASP A 170 13.91 -21.47 -8.02
CA ASP A 170 13.84 -22.33 -6.84
C ASP A 170 12.89 -21.70 -5.81
N LYS A 171 11.78 -22.38 -5.52
CA LYS A 171 10.75 -21.91 -4.56
C LYS A 171 11.06 -22.26 -3.11
N ARG A 172 12.10 -23.07 -2.86
CA ARG A 172 12.43 -23.56 -1.51
C ARG A 172 13.49 -22.72 -0.82
N ASN A 173 14.29 -21.99 -1.59
CA ASN A 173 15.42 -21.23 -1.09
C ASN A 173 15.33 -19.77 -1.53
N ALA A 174 15.51 -18.85 -0.60
CA ALA A 174 15.69 -17.43 -0.86
C ALA A 174 16.82 -16.90 0.03
N MET A 175 17.65 -16.01 -0.52
CA MET A 175 18.74 -15.37 0.22
C MET A 175 18.36 -13.94 0.58
N LEU A 176 18.34 -13.63 1.89
CA LEU A 176 18.11 -12.28 2.40
C LEU A 176 19.44 -11.68 2.85
N THR A 177 19.80 -10.52 2.29
CA THR A 177 20.95 -9.72 2.72
C THR A 177 20.44 -8.42 3.31
N ARG A 178 20.98 -8.01 4.47
CA ARG A 178 20.59 -6.79 5.20
C ARG A 178 21.72 -5.77 5.21
#